data_AF-A0A919MTR9-F1
#
_entry.id   AF-A0A919MTR9-F1
#
_cell.length_a   1.000
_cell.length_b   1.000
_cell.length_c   1.000
_cell.angle_alpha   90.00
_cell.angle_beta   90.00
_cell.angle_gamma   90.00
#
_symmetry.space_group_name_H-M   'P 1'
#
loop_
_entity.id
_entity.type
_entity.pdbx_description
1 polymer ?
#
loop_
_entity_poly.entity_id
_entity_poly.type
_entity_poly.pdbx_seq_one_letter_code
_entity_poly.pdbx_strand_id
1 'polypeptide(L)'
;MVSGGKPRWLLHEPDDSAEARLFCLPYSGCGASMYRRWPRRLGGLEICPVQPPGRENRMREPAYGTYAELAADLIASLAGYFDRPFGFFGHCGSALSAYETAVQLEAAHGPQPTAVFVSSQVAPQDGPYGSYVTMSDAELRDEVGVLIRQMGGTPTPQLVELCYEVMRADVGANARYRIAEPAVLRAPVVAIGWDADTNVDHRLMGGWAACSRDPVAVVLSGAHFQFLDAPADLLDVFAAHLAGTRQTWRVTVDRDVCVGSGTCTAAAPHAFVLDDEDKSTPLLPLLEPDESVRLAVDMCPTAALRLTI
;
A
#
# COMPACT_ATOMS: atom_id res chain seq x y z
N MET A 1 -10.28 0.69 -25.29
CA MET A 1 -9.67 2.04 -25.24
C MET A 1 -10.27 2.76 -24.05
N VAL A 2 -9.67 2.62 -22.86
CA VAL A 2 -10.05 3.42 -21.69
C VAL A 2 -9.42 4.79 -21.91
N SER A 3 -10.23 5.83 -21.94
CA SER A 3 -9.79 7.21 -22.21
C SER A 3 -8.76 7.67 -21.17
N GLY A 4 -7.59 8.08 -21.64
CA GLY A 4 -6.52 8.69 -20.82
C GLY A 4 -7.00 9.97 -20.15
N GLY A 5 -7.38 9.85 -18.90
CA GLY A 5 -7.90 10.91 -18.07
C GLY A 5 -7.82 10.51 -16.61
N LYS A 6 -7.47 11.48 -15.77
CA LYS A 6 -7.38 11.35 -14.31
C LYS A 6 -8.56 10.54 -13.75
N PRO A 7 -8.29 9.42 -13.04
CA PRO A 7 -9.37 8.63 -12.46
C PRO A 7 -10.09 9.46 -11.40
N ARG A 8 -11.41 9.32 -11.34
CA ARG A 8 -12.29 10.08 -10.43
C ARG A 8 -11.85 10.02 -8.97
N TRP A 9 -11.21 8.93 -8.58
CA TRP A 9 -10.80 8.62 -7.22
C TRP A 9 -9.35 8.99 -6.85
N LEU A 10 -8.55 9.57 -7.75
CA LEU A 10 -7.20 10.05 -7.44
C LEU A 10 -7.10 11.54 -7.73
N LEU A 11 -6.12 12.24 -7.13
CA LEU A 11 -5.86 13.66 -7.41
C LEU A 11 -5.02 13.90 -8.67
N HIS A 12 -4.30 12.88 -9.12
CA HIS A 12 -3.47 12.91 -10.32
C HIS A 12 -3.61 11.58 -11.05
N GLU A 13 -3.31 11.59 -12.35
CA GLU A 13 -3.19 10.34 -13.11
C GLU A 13 -1.92 9.61 -12.62
N PRO A 14 -2.03 8.32 -12.27
CA PRO A 14 -0.88 7.50 -11.88
C PRO A 14 0.21 7.48 -12.94
N ASP A 15 1.46 7.47 -12.49
CA ASP A 15 2.63 7.48 -13.35
C ASP A 15 2.87 6.08 -13.96
N ASP A 16 2.93 6.02 -15.28
CA ASP A 16 3.17 4.76 -16.00
C ASP A 16 4.58 4.21 -15.79
N SER A 17 5.53 5.00 -15.31
CA SER A 17 6.88 4.55 -14.96
C SER A 17 7.02 4.04 -13.52
N ALA A 18 5.94 4.00 -12.73
CA ALA A 18 5.97 3.45 -11.38
C ALA A 18 6.14 1.91 -11.43
N GLU A 19 7.02 1.35 -10.63
CA GLU A 19 7.18 -0.12 -10.53
C GLU A 19 6.08 -0.73 -9.65
N ALA A 20 5.57 0.03 -8.68
CA ALA A 20 4.48 -0.36 -7.80
C ALA A 20 3.63 0.84 -7.37
N ARG A 21 2.41 0.59 -6.86
CA ARG A 21 1.50 1.64 -6.38
C ARG A 21 0.94 1.36 -4.98
N LEU A 22 0.94 2.37 -4.11
CA LEU A 22 0.27 2.31 -2.82
C LEU A 22 -0.96 3.23 -2.82
N PHE A 23 -2.16 2.63 -2.87
CA PHE A 23 -3.40 3.37 -2.75
C PHE A 23 -3.69 3.69 -1.27
N CYS A 24 -3.63 4.98 -0.92
CA CYS A 24 -3.72 5.43 0.47
C CYS A 24 -5.12 6.00 0.74
N LEU A 25 -5.90 5.30 1.57
CA LEU A 25 -7.27 5.68 1.91
C LEU A 25 -7.28 6.67 3.10
N PRO A 26 -7.87 7.86 2.98
CA PRO A 26 -7.94 8.81 4.09
C PRO A 26 -8.87 8.30 5.20
N TYR A 27 -8.53 8.55 6.46
CA TYR A 27 -9.44 8.33 7.59
C TYR A 27 -10.66 9.26 7.56
N SER A 28 -11.62 8.98 8.45
CA SER A 28 -12.95 9.60 8.51
C SER A 28 -12.94 11.13 8.39
N GLY A 29 -13.83 11.66 7.56
CA GLY A 29 -14.04 13.10 7.37
C GLY A 29 -13.01 13.78 6.46
N CYS A 30 -11.95 13.09 6.05
CA CYS A 30 -10.86 13.67 5.29
C CYS A 30 -10.84 13.19 3.82
N GLY A 31 -10.17 13.97 2.97
CA GLY A 31 -9.87 13.60 1.58
C GLY A 31 -8.38 13.36 1.35
N ALA A 32 -7.97 13.31 0.09
CA ALA A 32 -6.60 12.97 -0.31
C ALA A 32 -5.56 13.99 0.19
N SER A 33 -5.96 15.24 0.47
CA SER A 33 -5.05 16.28 0.99
C SER A 33 -4.46 15.96 2.37
N MET A 34 -5.02 14.97 3.09
CA MET A 34 -4.42 14.40 4.30
C MET A 34 -2.96 13.98 4.06
N TYR A 35 -2.70 13.38 2.90
CA TYR A 35 -1.38 12.87 2.51
C TYR A 35 -0.47 13.94 1.90
N ARG A 36 -0.78 15.24 2.03
CA ARG A 36 0.00 16.33 1.38
C ARG A 36 1.48 16.40 1.77
N ARG A 37 1.84 15.85 2.94
CA ARG A 37 3.23 15.82 3.43
C ARG A 37 3.99 14.57 2.97
N TRP A 38 3.29 13.58 2.43
CA TRP A 38 3.90 12.34 1.95
C TRP A 38 4.66 12.59 0.65
N PRO A 39 5.78 11.89 0.42
CA PRO A 39 6.45 11.94 -0.87
C PRO A 39 5.53 11.34 -1.94
N ARG A 40 5.58 11.88 -3.16
CA ARG A 40 4.87 11.28 -4.30
C ARG A 40 5.45 9.93 -4.71
N ARG A 41 6.75 9.73 -4.48
CA ARG A 41 7.49 8.51 -4.82
C ARG A 41 8.46 8.12 -3.72
N LEU A 42 8.63 6.82 -3.56
CA LEU A 42 9.67 6.17 -2.77
C LEU A 42 10.40 5.16 -3.67
N GLY A 43 11.46 5.60 -4.34
CA GLY A 43 12.09 4.81 -5.41
C GLY A 43 11.09 4.53 -6.55
N GLY A 44 10.89 3.24 -6.85
CA GLY A 44 9.90 2.77 -7.85
C GLY A 44 8.45 2.78 -7.36
N LEU A 45 8.20 2.93 -6.05
CA LEU A 45 6.85 2.96 -5.47
C LEU A 45 6.22 4.34 -5.63
N GLU A 46 5.06 4.40 -6.28
CA GLU A 46 4.21 5.57 -6.33
C GLU A 46 3.21 5.58 -5.18
N ILE A 47 3.06 6.72 -4.50
CA ILE A 47 2.04 6.94 -3.47
C ILE A 47 0.81 7.56 -4.15
N CYS A 48 -0.33 6.88 -4.05
CA CYS A 48 -1.59 7.26 -4.69
C CYS A 48 -2.66 7.60 -3.64
N PRO A 49 -2.74 8.85 -3.14
CA PRO A 49 -3.82 9.28 -2.26
C PRO A 49 -5.20 9.16 -2.92
N VAL A 50 -6.10 8.47 -2.24
CA VAL A 50 -7.48 8.25 -2.70
C VAL A 50 -8.37 9.43 -2.26
N GLN A 51 -9.25 9.88 -3.16
CA GLN A 51 -10.21 10.97 -2.96
C GLN A 51 -11.65 10.45 -2.95
N PRO A 52 -12.22 10.13 -1.76
CA PRO A 52 -13.60 9.67 -1.65
C PRO A 52 -14.63 10.77 -2.00
N PRO A 53 -15.88 10.39 -2.31
CA PRO A 53 -16.96 11.33 -2.60
C PRO A 53 -17.36 12.13 -1.35
N GLY A 54 -17.80 13.36 -1.53
CA GLY A 54 -18.21 14.25 -0.44
C GLY A 54 -17.07 15.05 0.19
N ARG A 55 -15.81 14.91 -0.27
CA ARG A 55 -14.67 15.68 0.26
C ARG A 55 -13.99 16.51 -0.81
N GLU A 56 -13.47 17.66 -0.40
CA GLU A 56 -12.61 18.53 -1.22
C GLU A 56 -13.20 18.79 -2.62
N ASN A 57 -12.48 18.46 -3.70
CA ASN A 57 -12.95 18.65 -5.07
C ASN A 57 -14.17 17.77 -5.45
N ARG A 58 -14.58 16.84 -4.58
CA ARG A 58 -15.78 16.00 -4.71
C ARG A 58 -16.86 16.33 -3.66
N MET A 59 -16.80 17.50 -3.01
CA MET A 59 -17.72 17.91 -1.92
C MET A 59 -19.21 17.91 -2.29
N ARG A 60 -19.56 17.95 -3.58
CA ARG A 60 -20.96 17.93 -4.04
C ARG A 60 -21.52 16.53 -4.26
N GLU A 61 -20.66 15.51 -4.22
CA GLU A 61 -21.07 14.11 -4.34
C GLU A 61 -21.51 13.58 -2.97
N PRO A 62 -22.52 12.69 -2.92
CA PRO A 62 -22.93 12.09 -1.65
C PRO A 62 -21.79 11.23 -1.07
N ALA A 63 -21.59 11.31 0.26
CA ALA A 63 -20.67 10.43 0.95
C ALA A 63 -21.11 8.96 0.84
N TYR A 64 -20.16 8.03 0.92
CA TYR A 64 -20.48 6.60 0.99
C TYR A 64 -21.20 6.26 2.30
N GLY A 65 -22.09 5.25 2.27
CA GLY A 65 -22.82 4.80 3.46
C GLY A 65 -22.13 3.66 4.21
N THR A 66 -21.44 2.78 3.48
CA THR A 66 -20.71 1.63 4.04
C THR A 66 -19.32 1.46 3.40
N TYR A 67 -18.42 0.74 4.08
CA TYR A 67 -17.14 0.37 3.47
C TYR A 67 -17.31 -0.55 2.26
N ALA A 68 -18.39 -1.34 2.21
CA ALA A 68 -18.66 -2.19 1.05
C ALA A 68 -18.99 -1.37 -0.21
N GLU A 69 -19.80 -0.32 -0.07
CA GLU A 69 -20.11 0.62 -1.16
C GLU A 69 -18.87 1.41 -1.60
N LEU A 70 -18.07 1.87 -0.64
CA LEU A 70 -16.79 2.54 -0.88
C LEU A 70 -15.84 1.65 -1.70
N ALA A 71 -15.65 0.39 -1.27
CA ALA A 71 -14.80 -0.58 -1.93
C ALA A 71 -15.25 -0.84 -3.37
N ALA A 72 -16.54 -1.12 -3.59
CA ALA A 72 -17.07 -1.40 -4.91
C ALA A 72 -16.82 -0.24 -5.90
N ASP A 73 -17.11 1.01 -5.50
CA ASP A 73 -16.93 2.18 -6.36
C ASP A 73 -15.44 2.49 -6.60
N LEU A 74 -14.59 2.30 -5.58
CA LEU A 74 -13.14 2.46 -5.69
C LEU A 74 -12.54 1.44 -6.66
N ILE A 75 -12.87 0.16 -6.52
CA ILE A 75 -12.39 -0.93 -7.38
C ILE A 75 -12.78 -0.66 -8.84
N ALA A 76 -14.05 -0.32 -9.09
CA ALA A 76 -14.53 -0.02 -10.43
C ALA A 76 -13.77 1.16 -11.06
N SER A 77 -13.49 2.21 -10.27
CA SER A 77 -12.76 3.38 -10.76
C SER A 77 -11.27 3.15 -10.95
N LEU A 78 -10.68 2.20 -10.24
CA LEU A 78 -9.24 1.93 -10.26
C LEU A 78 -8.84 0.69 -11.06
N ALA A 79 -9.81 0.00 -11.69
CA ALA A 79 -9.57 -1.25 -12.42
C ALA A 79 -8.42 -1.20 -13.43
N GLY A 80 -8.21 -0.04 -14.09
CA GLY A 80 -7.11 0.17 -15.04
C GLY A 80 -5.73 0.40 -14.44
N TYR A 81 -5.63 0.53 -13.11
CA TYR A 81 -4.40 0.89 -12.39
C TYR A 81 -3.88 -0.24 -11.48
N PHE A 82 -4.52 -1.41 -11.53
CA PHE A 82 -4.06 -2.65 -10.88
C PHE A 82 -3.20 -3.52 -11.82
N ASP A 83 -2.49 -2.89 -12.76
CA ASP A 83 -1.69 -3.49 -13.84
C ASP A 83 -0.24 -3.83 -13.43
N ARG A 84 0.14 -3.54 -12.19
CA ARG A 84 1.48 -3.72 -11.62
C ARG A 84 1.35 -4.00 -10.12
N PRO A 85 2.42 -4.41 -9.40
CA PRO A 85 2.36 -4.59 -7.95
C PRO A 85 1.70 -3.39 -7.25
N PHE A 86 0.75 -3.68 -6.38
CA PHE A 86 0.01 -2.62 -5.68
C PHE A 86 -0.37 -3.04 -4.27
N GLY A 87 -0.63 -2.05 -3.42
CA GLY A 87 -1.17 -2.29 -2.09
C GLY A 87 -2.18 -1.22 -1.70
N PHE A 88 -2.87 -1.50 -0.59
CA PHE A 88 -3.77 -0.54 0.05
C PHE A 88 -3.22 -0.18 1.42
N PHE A 89 -3.21 1.11 1.75
CA PHE A 89 -2.92 1.59 3.10
C PHE A 89 -4.15 2.29 3.68
N GLY A 90 -4.48 1.94 4.91
CA GLY A 90 -5.48 2.63 5.70
C GLY A 90 -5.02 2.78 7.16
N HIS A 91 -5.37 3.91 7.76
CA HIS A 91 -5.07 4.26 9.14
C HIS A 91 -6.36 4.59 9.90
N CYS A 92 -6.44 4.17 11.17
CA CYS A 92 -7.66 4.24 11.96
C CYS A 92 -8.84 3.63 11.19
N GLY A 93 -9.96 4.33 11.03
CA GLY A 93 -11.13 3.79 10.37
C GLY A 93 -10.90 3.36 8.92
N SER A 94 -9.96 3.98 8.20
CA SER A 94 -9.69 3.58 6.82
C SER A 94 -8.91 2.27 6.71
N ALA A 95 -8.31 1.75 7.79
CA ALA A 95 -7.73 0.41 7.81
C ALA A 95 -8.77 -0.67 7.49
N LEU A 96 -9.99 -0.52 8.01
CA LEU A 96 -11.11 -1.42 7.72
C LEU A 96 -11.56 -1.29 6.25
N SER A 97 -11.56 -0.07 5.70
CA SER A 97 -11.89 0.12 4.27
C SER A 97 -10.82 -0.43 3.33
N ALA A 98 -9.54 -0.35 3.69
CA ALA A 98 -8.45 -0.92 2.92
C ALA A 98 -8.56 -2.45 2.87
N TYR A 99 -8.84 -3.07 4.03
CA TYR A 99 -9.13 -4.50 4.13
C TYR A 99 -10.37 -4.90 3.32
N GLU A 100 -11.51 -4.21 3.49
CA GLU A 100 -12.74 -4.49 2.74
C GLU A 100 -12.54 -4.39 1.22
N THR A 101 -11.76 -3.39 0.78
CA THR A 101 -11.41 -3.23 -0.64
C THR A 101 -10.65 -4.45 -1.16
N ALA A 102 -9.66 -4.94 -0.40
CA ALA A 102 -8.92 -6.14 -0.78
C ALA A 102 -9.81 -7.39 -0.77
N VAL A 103 -10.70 -7.54 0.21
CA VAL A 103 -11.63 -8.67 0.32
C VAL A 103 -12.56 -8.72 -0.90
N GLN A 104 -13.18 -7.61 -1.27
CA GLN A 104 -14.06 -7.57 -2.44
C GLN A 104 -13.31 -7.82 -3.74
N LEU A 105 -12.10 -7.27 -3.88
CA LEU A 105 -11.28 -7.50 -5.06
C LEU A 105 -10.89 -8.97 -5.21
N GLU A 106 -10.55 -9.64 -4.11
CA GLU A 106 -10.27 -11.08 -4.08
C GLU A 106 -11.50 -11.93 -4.37
N ALA A 107 -12.65 -11.61 -3.76
CA ALA A 107 -13.91 -12.31 -3.99
C ALA A 107 -14.40 -12.19 -5.44
N ALA A 108 -14.11 -11.06 -6.11
CA ALA A 108 -14.39 -10.85 -7.52
C ALA A 108 -13.35 -11.50 -8.47
N HIS A 109 -12.38 -12.25 -7.94
CA HIS A 109 -11.26 -12.82 -8.69
C HIS A 109 -10.43 -11.78 -9.47
N GLY A 110 -10.36 -10.55 -8.96
CA GLY A 110 -9.57 -9.47 -9.54
C GLY A 110 -8.06 -9.61 -9.29
N PRO A 111 -7.25 -8.64 -9.77
CA PRO A 111 -5.83 -8.54 -9.44
C PRO A 111 -5.62 -8.56 -7.93
N GLN A 112 -4.61 -9.29 -7.46
CA GLN A 112 -4.35 -9.43 -6.02
C GLN A 112 -3.40 -8.33 -5.54
N PRO A 113 -3.69 -7.66 -4.41
CA PRO A 113 -2.73 -6.74 -3.83
C PRO A 113 -1.50 -7.52 -3.36
N THR A 114 -0.33 -6.91 -3.48
CA THR A 114 0.93 -7.43 -2.95
C THR A 114 0.96 -7.34 -1.42
N ALA A 115 0.34 -6.32 -0.85
CA ALA A 115 0.16 -6.19 0.59
C ALA A 115 -1.03 -5.27 0.94
N VAL A 116 -1.63 -5.50 2.10
CA VAL A 116 -2.62 -4.61 2.71
C VAL A 116 -2.07 -4.12 4.04
N PHE A 117 -1.92 -2.80 4.19
CA PHE A 117 -1.36 -2.18 5.37
C PHE A 117 -2.48 -1.57 6.21
N VAL A 118 -2.59 -2.02 7.46
CA VAL A 118 -3.64 -1.61 8.40
C VAL A 118 -2.98 -0.99 9.63
N SER A 119 -3.22 0.29 9.88
CA SER A 119 -2.54 1.03 10.94
C SER A 119 -3.50 1.57 11.99
N SER A 120 -3.13 1.45 13.28
CA SER A 120 -3.88 1.97 14.43
C SER A 120 -5.38 1.66 14.40
N GLN A 121 -5.73 0.40 14.21
CA GLN A 121 -7.12 -0.05 14.27
C GLN A 121 -7.18 -1.53 14.60
N VAL A 122 -8.17 -1.94 15.41
CA VAL A 122 -8.41 -3.37 15.69
C VAL A 122 -8.99 -4.09 14.47
N ALA A 123 -8.82 -5.40 14.41
CA ALA A 123 -9.38 -6.21 13.33
C ALA A 123 -10.92 -6.20 13.34
N PRO A 124 -11.59 -6.43 12.19
CA PRO A 124 -13.05 -6.26 12.08
C PRO A 124 -13.90 -7.15 12.98
N GLN A 125 -13.36 -8.27 13.46
CA GLN A 125 -14.00 -9.15 14.44
C GLN A 125 -13.92 -8.62 15.88
N ASP A 126 -12.95 -7.76 16.17
CA ASP A 126 -12.68 -7.22 17.50
C ASP A 126 -13.36 -5.85 17.73
N GLY A 127 -13.90 -5.25 16.67
CA GLY A 127 -14.57 -3.96 16.69
C GLY A 127 -16.09 -4.00 16.99
N PRO A 128 -16.75 -2.83 16.96
CA PRO A 128 -16.18 -1.50 16.68
C PRO A 128 -15.29 -1.00 17.82
N TYR A 129 -14.32 -0.12 17.51
CA TYR A 129 -13.34 0.42 18.46
C TYR A 129 -13.00 1.88 18.11
N GLY A 130 -12.62 2.65 19.13
CA GLY A 130 -12.24 4.06 19.02
C GLY A 130 -13.26 5.02 19.63
N SER A 131 -12.82 6.22 20.01
CA SER A 131 -13.67 7.22 20.66
C SER A 131 -14.79 7.73 19.74
N TYR A 132 -14.49 7.95 18.46
CA TYR A 132 -15.42 8.51 17.47
C TYR A 132 -16.73 7.73 17.36
N VAL A 133 -16.71 6.40 17.46
CA VAL A 133 -17.94 5.58 17.36
C VAL A 133 -18.88 5.72 18.57
N THR A 134 -18.40 6.34 19.65
CA THR A 134 -19.19 6.61 20.87
C THR A 134 -19.54 8.08 21.06
N MET A 135 -18.98 8.99 20.24
CA MET A 135 -19.23 10.42 20.35
C MET A 135 -20.67 10.77 19.98
N SER A 136 -21.23 11.73 20.71
CA SER A 136 -22.47 12.41 20.35
C SER A 136 -22.29 13.31 19.13
N ASP A 137 -23.42 13.69 18.53
CA ASP A 137 -23.46 14.63 17.41
C ASP A 137 -22.85 16.01 17.75
N ALA A 138 -22.84 16.41 19.03
CA ALA A 138 -22.22 17.65 19.47
C ALA A 138 -20.69 17.50 19.56
N GLU A 139 -20.22 16.43 20.20
CA GLU A 139 -18.79 16.13 20.32
C GLU A 139 -18.13 15.95 18.94
N LEU A 140 -18.83 15.30 18.00
CA LEU A 140 -18.30 15.11 16.65
C LEU A 140 -18.17 16.43 15.87
N ARG A 141 -19.06 17.41 16.11
CA ARG A 141 -18.93 18.76 15.53
C ARG A 141 -17.75 19.52 16.12
N ASP A 142 -17.55 19.42 17.43
CA ASP A 142 -16.42 20.03 18.11
C ASP A 142 -15.10 19.47 17.56
N GLU A 143 -15.03 18.15 17.39
CA GLU A 143 -13.90 17.45 16.81
C GLU A 143 -13.62 17.87 15.35
N VAL A 144 -14.67 18.00 14.53
CA VAL A 144 -14.54 18.57 13.18
C VAL A 144 -13.96 19.99 13.24
N GLY A 145 -14.38 20.81 14.21
CA GLY A 145 -13.81 22.13 14.44
C GLY A 145 -12.31 22.10 14.77
N VAL A 146 -11.85 21.11 15.53
CA VAL A 146 -10.43 20.88 15.82
C VAL A 146 -9.67 20.49 14.55
N LEU A 147 -10.18 19.54 13.78
CA LEU A 147 -9.57 19.08 12.53
C LEU A 147 -9.42 20.20 11.50
N ILE A 148 -10.45 21.04 11.33
CA ILE A 148 -10.39 22.20 10.43
C ILE A 148 -9.22 23.12 10.81
N ARG A 149 -9.03 23.41 12.11
CA ARG A 149 -7.93 24.26 12.59
C ARG A 149 -6.56 23.60 12.36
N GLN A 150 -6.44 22.30 12.61
CA GLN A 150 -5.20 21.55 12.38
C GLN A 150 -4.80 21.53 10.90
N MET A 151 -5.78 21.58 9.99
CA MET A 151 -5.55 21.73 8.55
C MET A 151 -5.27 23.19 8.12
N GLY A 152 -5.21 24.13 9.07
CA GLY A 152 -4.97 25.56 8.81
C GLY A 152 -6.21 26.35 8.40
N GLY A 153 -7.40 25.76 8.52
CA GLY A 153 -8.68 26.41 8.24
C GLY A 153 -9.28 27.16 9.44
N THR A 154 -10.32 27.94 9.18
CA THR A 154 -11.13 28.59 10.21
C THR A 154 -12.50 27.90 10.29
N PRO A 155 -12.89 27.30 11.44
CA PRO A 155 -14.14 26.58 11.56
C PRO A 155 -15.32 27.55 11.68
N THR A 156 -15.89 27.93 10.54
CA THR A 156 -17.19 28.62 10.50
C THR A 156 -18.32 27.61 10.74
N PRO A 157 -19.47 28.02 11.29
CA PRO A 157 -20.60 27.11 11.52
C PRO A 157 -21.00 26.34 10.26
N GLN A 158 -21.04 27.01 9.11
CA GLN A 158 -21.40 26.39 7.83
C GLN A 158 -20.37 25.34 7.38
N LEU A 159 -19.08 25.60 7.58
CA LEU A 159 -18.02 24.66 7.23
C LEU A 159 -18.03 23.45 8.17
N VAL A 160 -18.24 23.69 9.48
CA VAL A 160 -18.35 22.63 10.48
C VAL A 160 -19.51 21.70 10.15
N GLU A 161 -20.70 22.22 9.86
CA GLU A 161 -21.85 21.37 9.49
C GLU A 161 -21.57 20.54 8.23
N LEU A 162 -20.99 21.16 7.20
CA LEU A 162 -20.66 20.45 5.96
C LEU A 162 -19.67 19.30 6.20
N CYS A 163 -18.58 19.56 6.92
CA CYS A 163 -17.58 18.53 7.24
C CYS A 163 -18.13 17.49 8.22
N TYR A 164 -19.02 17.90 9.12
CA TYR A 164 -19.68 17.01 10.07
C TYR A 164 -20.57 15.98 9.38
N GLU A 165 -21.34 16.34 8.35
CA GLU A 165 -22.17 15.37 7.62
C GLU A 165 -21.33 14.23 7.03
N VAL A 166 -20.17 14.56 6.46
CA VAL A 166 -19.20 13.59 5.95
C VAL A 166 -18.61 12.74 7.09
N MET A 167 -18.13 13.39 8.15
CA MET A 167 -17.55 12.70 9.30
C MET A 167 -18.55 11.73 9.94
N ARG A 168 -19.81 12.15 10.09
CA ARG A 168 -20.91 11.32 10.62
C ARG A 168 -21.16 10.10 9.76
N ALA A 169 -21.16 10.25 8.42
CA ALA A 169 -21.30 9.13 7.51
C ALA A 169 -20.15 8.12 7.67
N ASP A 170 -18.91 8.61 7.72
CA ASP A 170 -17.71 7.77 7.83
C ASP A 170 -17.62 7.03 9.16
N VAL A 171 -17.89 7.72 10.26
CA VAL A 171 -17.97 7.11 11.60
C VAL A 171 -19.12 6.10 11.65
N GLY A 172 -20.25 6.41 11.00
CA GLY A 172 -21.35 5.46 10.87
C GLY A 172 -20.98 4.21 10.07
N ALA A 173 -20.18 4.33 9.00
CA ALA A 173 -19.67 3.19 8.24
C ALA A 173 -18.75 2.33 9.12
N ASN A 174 -17.86 2.97 9.88
CA ASN A 174 -16.98 2.29 10.84
C ASN A 174 -17.76 1.50 11.90
N ALA A 175 -18.72 2.16 12.57
CA ALA A 175 -19.51 1.57 13.64
C ALA A 175 -20.32 0.35 13.19
N ARG A 176 -20.70 0.30 11.90
CA ARG A 176 -21.44 -0.82 11.31
C ARG A 176 -20.52 -1.95 10.82
N TYR A 177 -19.24 -1.68 10.60
CA TYR A 177 -18.33 -2.66 10.02
C TYR A 177 -17.82 -3.62 11.09
N ARG A 178 -18.62 -4.65 11.34
CA ARG A 178 -18.30 -5.75 12.25
C ARG A 178 -18.45 -7.08 11.53
N ILE A 179 -17.35 -7.82 11.41
CA ILE A 179 -17.31 -9.09 10.68
C ILE A 179 -16.90 -10.18 11.66
N ALA A 180 -17.84 -11.03 12.06
CA ALA A 180 -17.58 -12.10 13.04
C ALA A 180 -16.57 -13.13 12.51
N GLU A 181 -16.65 -13.45 11.22
CA GLU A 181 -15.76 -14.37 10.52
C GLU A 181 -15.08 -13.62 9.36
N PRO A 182 -13.92 -12.98 9.61
CA PRO A 182 -13.24 -12.20 8.59
C PRO A 182 -12.73 -13.10 7.48
N ALA A 183 -12.75 -12.61 6.25
CA ALA A 183 -12.10 -13.26 5.14
C ALA A 183 -10.58 -13.33 5.36
N VAL A 184 -9.99 -14.48 5.01
CA VAL A 184 -8.53 -14.66 5.08
C VAL A 184 -7.94 -14.32 3.73
N LEU A 185 -7.35 -13.13 3.62
CA LEU A 185 -6.73 -12.66 2.39
C LEU A 185 -5.52 -13.52 2.01
N ARG A 186 -5.31 -13.73 0.71
CA ARG A 186 -4.07 -14.35 0.19
C ARG A 186 -2.87 -13.43 0.37
N ALA A 187 -3.08 -12.13 0.23
CA ALA A 187 -2.05 -11.13 0.44
C ALA A 187 -1.68 -11.01 1.94
N PRO A 188 -0.43 -10.65 2.25
CA PRO A 188 -0.06 -10.30 3.61
C PRO A 188 -0.87 -9.10 4.09
N VAL A 189 -1.38 -9.21 5.32
CA VAL A 189 -1.92 -8.07 6.06
C VAL A 189 -0.85 -7.62 7.04
N VAL A 190 -0.33 -6.42 6.82
CA VAL A 190 0.72 -5.80 7.62
C VAL A 190 0.06 -4.87 8.63
N ALA A 191 -0.08 -5.35 9.87
CA ALA A 191 -0.62 -4.59 10.99
C ALA A 191 0.44 -3.68 11.61
N ILE A 192 0.23 -2.38 11.54
CA ILE A 192 1.16 -1.33 11.98
C ILE A 192 0.60 -0.63 13.21
N GLY A 193 1.12 -1.00 14.37
CA GLY A 193 0.85 -0.32 15.63
C GLY A 193 1.86 0.78 15.93
N TRP A 194 1.51 1.68 16.83
CA TRP A 194 2.44 2.72 17.33
C TRP A 194 2.57 2.65 18.86
N ASP A 195 3.78 2.83 19.37
CA ASP A 195 4.11 2.61 20.78
C ASP A 195 3.55 3.68 21.75
N ALA A 196 3.27 4.88 21.25
CA ALA A 196 2.70 6.00 22.00
C ALA A 196 1.30 6.40 21.50
N ASP A 197 0.61 5.49 20.80
CA ASP A 197 -0.78 5.68 20.40
C ASP A 197 -1.72 5.58 21.61
N THR A 198 -2.33 6.71 21.96
CA THR A 198 -3.30 6.80 23.06
C THR A 198 -4.74 6.55 22.62
N ASN A 199 -5.00 6.42 21.32
CA ASN A 199 -6.33 6.15 20.77
C ASN A 199 -6.54 4.65 20.53
N VAL A 200 -5.50 3.95 20.09
CA VAL A 200 -5.52 2.50 19.86
C VAL A 200 -4.22 1.89 20.39
N ASP A 201 -4.30 1.15 21.50
CA ASP A 201 -3.15 0.40 22.00
C ASP A 201 -2.77 -0.68 20.97
N HIS A 202 -1.54 -0.63 20.44
CA HIS A 202 -1.04 -1.59 19.45
C HIS A 202 -1.16 -3.04 19.91
N ARG A 203 -1.17 -3.31 21.22
CA ARG A 203 -1.36 -4.65 21.78
C ARG A 203 -2.75 -5.24 21.49
N LEU A 204 -3.73 -4.42 21.16
CA LEU A 204 -5.08 -4.84 20.78
C LEU A 204 -5.19 -5.22 19.30
N MET A 205 -4.15 -5.01 18.49
CA MET A 205 -4.18 -5.26 17.04
C MET A 205 -3.87 -6.70 16.64
N GLY A 206 -3.77 -7.64 17.61
CA GLY A 206 -3.45 -9.04 17.34
C GLY A 206 -4.46 -9.79 16.46
N GLY A 207 -5.72 -9.33 16.40
CA GLY A 207 -6.77 -9.96 15.60
C GLY A 207 -6.50 -9.97 14.09
N TRP A 208 -5.65 -9.08 13.58
CA TRP A 208 -5.32 -9.05 12.15
C TRP A 208 -4.62 -10.32 11.67
N ALA A 209 -4.03 -11.10 12.58
CA ALA A 209 -3.48 -12.42 12.27
C ALA A 209 -4.52 -13.40 11.69
N ALA A 210 -5.82 -13.23 12.02
CA ALA A 210 -6.90 -14.04 11.49
C ALA A 210 -7.38 -13.59 10.09
N CYS A 211 -6.90 -12.45 9.59
CA CYS A 211 -7.37 -11.83 8.35
C CYS A 211 -6.46 -12.10 7.14
N SER A 212 -5.35 -12.83 7.32
CA SER A 212 -4.35 -13.08 6.28
C SER A 212 -3.74 -14.48 6.40
N ARG A 213 -3.33 -15.05 5.26
CA ARG A 213 -2.52 -16.28 5.22
C ARG A 213 -1.06 -16.04 5.64
N ASP A 214 -0.59 -14.80 5.53
CA ASP A 214 0.78 -14.39 5.87
C ASP A 214 0.74 -13.08 6.67
N PRO A 215 0.29 -13.13 7.94
CA PRO A 215 0.13 -11.93 8.73
C PRO A 215 1.49 -11.39 9.22
N VAL A 216 1.66 -10.08 9.11
CA VAL A 216 2.85 -9.37 9.59
C VAL A 216 2.42 -8.34 10.63
N ALA A 217 3.13 -8.26 11.75
CA ALA A 217 2.90 -7.25 12.78
C ALA A 217 4.17 -6.41 12.99
N VAL A 218 4.01 -5.09 12.96
CA VAL A 218 5.09 -4.12 13.17
C VAL A 218 4.62 -3.09 14.19
N VAL A 219 5.50 -2.71 15.12
CA VAL A 219 5.26 -1.61 16.05
C VAL A 219 6.30 -0.53 15.77
N LEU A 220 5.83 0.66 15.41
CA LEU A 220 6.66 1.83 15.14
C LEU A 220 6.63 2.80 16.33
N SER A 221 7.61 3.69 16.41
CA SER A 221 7.60 4.75 17.43
C SER A 221 6.75 5.94 17.00
N GLY A 222 5.84 6.38 17.87
CA GLY A 222 5.02 7.57 17.62
C GLY A 222 3.61 7.53 18.22
N ALA A 223 2.95 8.68 18.14
CA ALA A 223 1.53 8.82 18.50
C ALA A 223 0.62 8.44 17.32
N HIS A 224 -0.68 8.35 17.57
CA HIS A 224 -1.71 7.97 16.58
C HIS A 224 -1.54 8.66 15.22
N PHE A 225 -1.40 9.99 15.20
CA PHE A 225 -1.32 10.78 13.97
C PHE A 225 0.10 10.95 13.41
N GLN A 226 1.11 10.26 13.96
CA GLN A 226 2.50 10.35 13.51
C GLN A 226 2.65 9.98 12.02
N PHE A 227 1.79 9.10 11.50
CA PHE A 227 1.78 8.70 10.09
C PHE A 227 1.59 9.87 9.11
N LEU A 228 0.94 10.96 9.52
CA LEU A 228 0.71 12.14 8.67
C LEU A 228 2.02 12.77 8.18
N ASP A 229 3.11 12.55 8.92
CA ASP A 229 4.41 13.12 8.64
C ASP A 229 5.27 12.24 7.73
N ALA A 230 4.75 11.09 7.30
CA ALA A 230 5.45 10.07 6.50
C ALA A 230 6.83 9.72 7.10
N PRO A 231 6.88 9.28 8.37
CA PRO A 231 8.15 8.94 9.01
C PRO A 231 8.87 7.84 8.22
N ALA A 232 10.20 7.90 8.18
CA ALA A 232 11.03 7.00 7.38
C ALA A 232 10.72 5.52 7.64
N ASP A 233 10.59 5.13 8.91
CA ASP A 233 10.29 3.75 9.29
C ASP A 233 8.95 3.23 8.72
N LEU A 234 7.95 4.10 8.57
CA LEU A 234 6.68 3.74 7.93
C LEU A 234 6.86 3.55 6.41
N LEU A 235 7.63 4.42 5.78
CA LEU A 235 7.95 4.33 4.36
C LEU A 235 8.76 3.07 4.05
N ASP A 236 9.71 2.71 4.92
CA ASP A 236 10.52 1.50 4.81
C ASP A 236 9.66 0.24 4.90
N VAL A 237 8.63 0.22 5.76
CA VAL A 237 7.64 -0.87 5.81
C VAL A 237 6.92 -1.03 4.47
N PHE A 238 6.51 0.07 3.82
CA PHE A 238 5.88 -0.01 2.50
C PHE A 238 6.84 -0.50 1.44
N ALA A 239 8.06 0.04 1.40
CA ALA A 239 9.08 -0.38 0.44
C ALA A 239 9.40 -1.87 0.58
N ALA A 240 9.55 -2.38 1.80
CA ALA A 240 9.90 -3.79 2.03
C ALA A 240 8.87 -4.78 1.47
N HIS A 241 7.59 -4.39 1.37
CA HIS A 241 6.51 -5.26 0.91
C HIS A 241 6.04 -4.94 -0.52
N LEU A 242 6.13 -3.69 -0.97
CA LEU A 242 5.64 -3.26 -2.29
C LEU A 242 6.71 -2.93 -3.30
N ALA A 243 7.92 -2.55 -2.87
CA ALA A 243 9.04 -2.65 -3.80
C ALA A 243 9.17 -4.15 -4.03
N GLY A 244 8.64 -4.63 -5.15
CA GLY A 244 8.75 -6.02 -5.54
C GLY A 244 10.18 -6.40 -5.24
N THR A 245 10.38 -7.33 -4.29
CA THR A 245 11.71 -7.70 -3.83
C THR A 245 12.56 -7.78 -5.08
N ARG A 246 13.50 -6.84 -5.27
CA ARG A 246 14.40 -6.94 -6.42
C ARG A 246 14.99 -8.31 -6.25
N GLN A 247 14.58 -9.26 -7.08
CA GLN A 247 15.10 -10.60 -7.02
C GLN A 247 16.50 -10.44 -7.57
N THR A 248 17.44 -10.10 -6.70
CA THR A 248 18.80 -9.89 -7.14
C THR A 248 19.39 -11.26 -7.39
N TRP A 249 19.57 -11.57 -8.65
CA TRP A 249 20.20 -12.77 -9.11
C TRP A 249 21.69 -12.69 -8.81
N ARG A 250 22.23 -13.71 -8.14
CA ARG A 250 23.68 -13.91 -8.03
C ARG A 250 24.09 -14.99 -9.00
N VAL A 251 24.97 -14.66 -9.94
CA VAL A 251 25.63 -15.64 -10.79
C VAL A 251 27.04 -15.89 -10.25
N THR A 252 27.36 -17.15 -10.00
CA THR A 252 28.71 -17.59 -9.65
C THR A 252 29.32 -18.34 -10.83
N VAL A 253 30.63 -18.17 -11.03
CA VAL A 253 31.38 -18.85 -12.09
C VAL A 253 32.43 -19.75 -11.44
N ASP A 254 32.34 -21.05 -11.71
CA ASP A 254 33.38 -22.02 -11.38
C ASP A 254 34.52 -21.89 -12.41
N ARG A 255 35.62 -21.27 -11.97
CA ARG A 255 36.76 -20.95 -12.86
C ARG A 255 37.54 -22.20 -13.29
N ASP A 256 37.48 -23.28 -12.53
CA ASP A 256 38.15 -24.54 -12.86
C ASP A 256 37.40 -25.30 -13.97
N VAL A 257 36.08 -25.10 -14.05
CA VAL A 257 35.21 -25.72 -15.06
C VAL A 257 34.96 -24.84 -16.28
N CYS A 258 35.13 -23.52 -16.14
CA CYS A 258 34.92 -22.57 -17.24
C CYS A 258 35.95 -22.77 -18.36
N VAL A 259 35.49 -22.99 -19.59
CA VAL A 259 36.36 -23.20 -20.78
C VAL A 259 36.47 -21.99 -21.70
N GLY A 260 35.92 -20.83 -21.30
CA GLY A 260 36.03 -19.60 -22.08
C GLY A 260 35.27 -19.55 -23.40
N SER A 261 34.18 -20.31 -23.55
CA SER A 261 33.45 -20.42 -24.83
C SER A 261 32.79 -19.12 -25.31
N GLY A 262 32.67 -18.09 -24.46
CA GLY A 262 32.01 -16.81 -24.79
C GLY A 262 30.49 -16.89 -24.98
N THR A 263 29.86 -18.04 -24.71
CA THR A 263 28.42 -18.24 -24.91
C THR A 263 27.59 -17.31 -24.02
N CYS A 264 28.05 -17.07 -22.78
CA CYS A 264 27.41 -16.15 -21.83
C CYS A 264 27.54 -14.68 -22.25
N THR A 265 28.71 -14.26 -22.77
CA THR A 265 28.92 -12.89 -23.26
C THR A 265 28.15 -12.61 -24.54
N ALA A 266 27.91 -13.64 -25.37
CA ALA A 266 27.06 -13.51 -26.54
C ALA A 266 25.57 -13.42 -26.18
N ALA A 267 25.13 -14.17 -25.16
CA ALA A 267 23.74 -14.19 -24.71
C ALA A 267 23.36 -12.95 -23.88
N ALA A 268 24.25 -12.50 -22.99
CA ALA A 268 24.03 -11.38 -22.08
C ALA A 268 25.31 -10.51 -21.95
N PRO A 269 25.67 -9.74 -23.00
CA PRO A 269 26.90 -8.92 -23.03
C PRO A 269 26.93 -7.79 -22.00
N HIS A 270 25.77 -7.38 -21.51
CA HIS A 270 25.63 -6.39 -20.43
C HIS A 270 25.82 -6.98 -19.04
N ALA A 271 25.86 -8.31 -18.91
CA ALA A 271 25.97 -9.00 -17.62
C ALA A 271 27.31 -9.75 -17.45
N PHE A 272 27.97 -10.16 -18.54
CA PHE A 272 29.19 -10.96 -18.50
C PHE A 272 30.30 -10.36 -19.35
N VAL A 273 31.53 -10.61 -18.93
CA VAL A 273 32.76 -10.35 -19.69
C VAL A 273 33.70 -11.56 -19.58
N LEU A 274 34.57 -11.76 -20.56
CA LEU A 274 35.72 -12.66 -20.41
C LEU A 274 36.91 -11.83 -19.93
N ASP A 275 37.59 -12.29 -18.89
CA ASP A 275 38.81 -11.66 -18.40
C ASP A 275 40.03 -12.05 -19.25
N ASP A 276 41.21 -11.56 -18.85
CA ASP A 276 42.48 -11.80 -19.55
C ASP A 276 42.92 -13.29 -19.55
N GLU A 277 42.26 -14.16 -18.77
CA GLU A 277 42.48 -15.61 -18.75
C GLU A 277 41.42 -16.38 -19.58
N ASP A 278 40.63 -15.67 -20.39
CA ASP A 278 39.45 -16.19 -21.11
C ASP A 278 38.41 -16.81 -20.17
N LYS A 279 38.29 -16.34 -18.93
CA LYS A 279 37.28 -16.84 -17.97
C LYS A 279 36.13 -15.85 -17.83
N SER A 280 34.91 -16.40 -17.80
CA SER A 280 33.70 -15.58 -17.61
C SER A 280 33.68 -14.96 -16.22
N THR A 281 33.34 -13.68 -16.15
CA THR A 281 33.13 -12.92 -14.93
C THR A 281 31.84 -12.10 -15.05
N PRO A 282 30.94 -12.12 -14.04
CA PRO A 282 29.80 -11.23 -14.02
C PRO A 282 30.27 -9.78 -13.81
N LEU A 283 29.70 -8.84 -14.54
CA LEU A 283 30.05 -7.41 -14.44
C LEU A 283 29.63 -6.78 -13.12
N LEU A 284 28.59 -7.33 -12.48
CA LEU A 284 28.09 -6.90 -11.17
C LEU A 284 27.93 -8.12 -10.24
N PRO A 285 28.18 -7.95 -8.92
CA PRO A 285 28.06 -9.03 -7.94
C PRO A 285 26.60 -9.49 -7.71
N LEU A 286 25.65 -8.65 -8.07
CA LEU A 286 24.21 -8.88 -8.06
C LEU A 286 23.63 -8.29 -9.34
N LEU A 287 22.76 -9.06 -10.00
CA LEU A 287 22.10 -8.71 -11.25
C LEU A 287 20.59 -8.59 -10.99
N GLU A 288 19.90 -7.73 -11.73
CA GLU A 288 18.44 -7.76 -11.75
C GLU A 288 17.95 -9.01 -12.52
N PRO A 289 16.71 -9.50 -12.30
CA PRO A 289 16.17 -10.61 -13.06
C PRO A 289 16.16 -10.31 -14.55
N ASP A 290 16.79 -11.19 -15.33
CA ASP A 290 16.96 -10.99 -16.76
C ASP A 290 16.98 -12.35 -17.47
N GLU A 291 16.03 -12.58 -18.37
CA GLU A 291 15.95 -13.85 -19.10
C GLU A 291 17.21 -14.14 -19.94
N SER A 292 17.92 -13.11 -20.41
CA SER A 292 19.19 -13.29 -21.12
C SER A 292 20.29 -13.84 -20.20
N VAL A 293 20.29 -13.44 -18.92
CA VAL A 293 21.19 -13.99 -17.90
C VAL A 293 20.84 -15.44 -17.60
N ARG A 294 19.55 -15.78 -17.48
CA ARG A 294 19.11 -17.17 -17.29
C ARG A 294 19.53 -18.04 -18.48
N LEU A 295 19.29 -17.55 -19.69
CA LEU A 295 19.70 -18.21 -20.93
C LEU A 295 21.22 -18.39 -21.01
N ALA A 296 22.00 -17.38 -20.60
CA ALA A 296 23.46 -17.46 -20.56
C ALA A 296 23.97 -18.56 -19.61
N VAL A 297 23.30 -18.75 -18.46
CA VAL A 297 23.60 -19.82 -17.51
C VAL A 297 23.21 -21.18 -18.09
N ASP A 298 22.00 -21.31 -18.64
CA ASP A 298 21.48 -22.55 -19.21
C ASP A 298 22.26 -23.04 -20.44
N MET A 299 22.78 -22.11 -21.25
CA MET A 299 23.58 -22.43 -22.44
C MET A 299 25.07 -22.63 -22.14
N CYS A 300 25.50 -22.57 -20.88
CA CYS A 300 26.90 -22.82 -20.53
C CYS A 300 27.28 -24.28 -20.86
N PRO A 301 28.18 -24.53 -21.84
CA PRO A 301 28.44 -25.90 -22.32
C PRO A 301 29.07 -26.81 -21.26
N THR A 302 29.71 -26.23 -20.24
CA THR A 302 30.34 -26.97 -19.14
C THR A 302 29.62 -26.83 -17.81
N ALA A 303 28.47 -26.14 -17.77
CA ALA A 303 27.73 -25.82 -16.55
C ALA A 303 28.58 -25.10 -15.47
N ALA A 304 29.56 -24.29 -15.92
CA ALA A 304 30.42 -23.50 -15.04
C ALA A 304 29.69 -22.33 -14.36
N LEU A 305 28.57 -21.87 -14.90
CA LEU A 305 27.77 -20.78 -14.33
C LEU A 305 26.66 -21.36 -13.44
N ARG A 306 26.41 -20.75 -12.28
CA ARG A 306 25.27 -21.07 -11.42
C ARG A 306 24.53 -19.82 -11.01
N LEU A 307 23.21 -19.84 -11.20
CA LEU A 307 22.29 -18.78 -10.80
C LEU A 307 21.69 -19.09 -9.42
N THR A 308 21.69 -18.11 -8.54
CA THR A 308 20.98 -18.13 -7.24
C THR A 308 20.05 -16.93 -7.20
N ILE A 309 18.81 -17.14 -6.73
CA ILE A 309 17.75 -16.13 -6.64
C ILE A 309 17.57 -15.71 -5.18
#